data_AF-J0WS70-F1
#
_entry.id   AF-J0WS70-F1
#
_cell.length_a   1.000
_cell.length_b   1.000
_cell.length_c   1.000
_cell.angle_alpha   90.00
_cell.angle_beta   90.00
_cell.angle_gamma   90.00
#
_symmetry.space_group_name_H-M   'P 1'
#
loop_
_entity.id
_entity.type
_entity.pdbx_description
1 polymer ?
#
loop_
_entity_poly.entity_id
_entity_poly.type
_entity_poly.pdbx_seq_one_letter_code
_entity_poly.pdbx_strand_id
1 'polypeptide(L)'
;MCAEQNNSTSSISNTAGGTGQALIPDPTETLVAANIPDGYWLEAFYFHEKDKFPDLIGYGLGFPGKPSIIVHYVNPKNSAKPHDAAWEPIPIQTLDFPVSMAFADFTGDGFNDIVICDHYGPSMDDLWDAKTKAGGRVQYLKNPGDRLAKNDWQANHIGTSTGMHRVKGAANCERFSRVMSQRVYPA
;
A
#
# COMPACT_ATOMS: atom_id res chain seq x y z
N MET A 1 30.17 7.11 -53.09
CA MET A 1 30.40 8.13 -52.05
C MET A 1 29.11 8.26 -51.26
N CYS A 2 29.03 8.23 -49.94
CA CYS A 2 29.80 7.62 -48.85
C CYS A 2 28.74 7.40 -47.76
N ALA A 3 28.82 6.28 -47.06
CA ALA A 3 28.08 6.05 -45.83
C ALA A 3 28.66 6.93 -44.71
N GLU A 4 27.87 7.23 -43.68
CA GLU A 4 28.39 7.17 -42.31
C GLU A 4 27.24 7.04 -41.29
N GLN A 5 27.22 5.90 -40.62
CA GLN A 5 26.55 5.67 -39.36
C GLN A 5 27.34 6.39 -38.27
N ASN A 6 26.69 7.20 -37.44
CA ASN A 6 27.30 7.66 -36.18
C ASN A 6 26.69 6.90 -35.02
N ASN A 7 27.46 5.90 -34.59
CA ASN A 7 27.37 5.21 -33.33
C ASN A 7 28.51 5.74 -32.44
N SER A 8 28.21 6.42 -31.33
CA SER A 8 29.08 6.56 -30.14
C SER A 8 28.34 7.43 -29.12
N THR A 9 28.34 7.22 -27.81
CA THR A 9 29.03 6.24 -26.97
C THR A 9 28.32 6.26 -25.62
N SER A 10 27.94 5.09 -25.11
CA SER A 10 27.70 4.87 -23.69
C SER A 10 29.03 4.99 -22.95
N SER A 11 29.23 6.04 -22.16
CA SER A 11 30.30 6.08 -21.17
C SER A 11 29.69 5.95 -19.77
N ILE A 12 29.66 4.72 -19.28
CA ILE A 12 29.53 4.44 -17.85
C ILE A 12 30.89 4.75 -17.23
N SER A 13 31.03 5.90 -16.60
CA SER A 13 32.14 6.18 -15.69
C SER A 13 31.78 5.68 -14.31
N ASN A 14 32.33 4.52 -13.97
CA ASN A 14 32.22 3.92 -12.66
C ASN A 14 33.24 4.61 -11.72
N THR A 15 32.77 5.52 -10.87
CA THR A 15 33.55 6.02 -9.73
C THR A 15 32.67 5.99 -8.50
N ALA A 16 32.96 5.02 -7.63
CA ALA A 16 32.39 4.89 -6.30
C ALA A 16 32.77 6.10 -5.43
N GLY A 17 31.76 6.84 -5.01
CA GLY A 17 31.85 7.95 -4.07
C GLY A 17 30.43 8.38 -3.72
N GLY A 18 29.88 7.82 -2.64
CA GLY A 18 28.50 8.02 -2.24
C GLY A 18 28.23 9.46 -1.81
N THR A 19 27.80 10.29 -2.75
CA THR A 19 26.90 11.42 -2.52
C THR A 19 25.64 11.08 -3.30
N GLY A 20 24.52 10.88 -2.60
CA GLY A 20 23.26 10.51 -3.25
C GLY A 20 22.90 11.58 -4.27
N GLN A 21 23.10 11.28 -5.55
CA GLN A 21 22.63 12.14 -6.63
C GLN A 21 21.11 12.12 -6.56
N ALA A 22 20.49 13.31 -6.47
CA ALA A 22 19.05 13.40 -6.53
C ALA A 22 18.57 12.70 -7.81
N LEU A 23 17.58 11.81 -7.68
CA LEU A 23 16.92 11.24 -8.84
C LEU A 23 16.34 12.40 -9.64
N ILE A 24 16.85 12.60 -10.86
CA ILE A 24 16.22 13.49 -11.83
C ILE A 24 15.21 12.60 -12.55
N PRO A 25 13.90 12.80 -12.35
CA PRO A 25 12.90 12.01 -13.07
C PRO A 25 13.10 12.22 -14.56
N ASP A 26 12.91 11.16 -15.34
CA ASP A 26 12.71 11.31 -16.78
C ASP A 26 11.61 12.37 -17.01
N PRO A 27 11.69 13.27 -18.00
CA PRO A 27 10.63 14.24 -18.28
C PRO A 27 9.24 13.62 -18.48
N THR A 28 9.16 12.31 -18.69
CA THR A 28 7.91 11.52 -18.76
C THR A 28 7.46 10.92 -17.43
N GLU A 29 8.32 10.91 -16.41
CA GLU A 29 8.03 10.46 -15.06
C GLU A 29 7.43 11.60 -14.21
N THR A 30 6.56 11.22 -13.28
CA THR A 30 5.97 12.15 -12.32
C THR A 30 6.33 11.73 -10.92
N LEU A 31 6.95 12.64 -10.17
CA LEU A 31 7.22 12.44 -8.75
C LEU A 31 5.92 12.52 -7.96
N VAL A 32 5.51 11.40 -7.34
CA VAL A 32 4.30 11.31 -6.50
C VAL A 32 4.57 11.82 -5.09
N ALA A 33 5.69 11.39 -4.50
CA ALA A 33 6.09 11.75 -3.14
C ALA A 33 7.62 11.72 -3.02
N ALA A 34 8.17 12.58 -2.17
CA ALA A 34 9.58 12.63 -1.84
C ALA A 34 9.76 12.86 -0.34
N ASN A 35 10.98 12.63 0.17
CA ASN A 35 11.33 12.77 1.58
C ASN A 35 10.45 11.91 2.52
N ILE A 36 9.97 10.77 2.02
CA ILE A 36 9.32 9.76 2.86
C ILE A 36 10.36 9.12 3.79
N PRO A 37 10.03 8.89 5.08
CA PRO A 37 11.01 8.44 6.07
C PRO A 37 11.51 7.01 5.81
N ASP A 38 10.71 6.20 5.11
CA ASP A 38 11.00 4.84 4.66
C ASP A 38 10.04 4.44 3.52
N GLY A 39 10.14 3.20 3.04
CA GLY A 39 9.25 2.67 2.00
C GLY A 39 9.31 1.14 1.91
N TYR A 40 8.15 0.49 1.75
CA TYR A 40 8.03 -0.96 1.66
C TYR A 40 6.91 -1.42 0.72
N TRP A 41 5.72 -0.80 0.81
CA TRP A 41 4.54 -1.16 0.02
C TRP A 41 4.10 -0.01 -0.87
N LEU A 42 3.67 -0.35 -2.08
CA LEU A 42 2.99 0.54 -3.02
C LEU A 42 1.94 -0.26 -3.77
N GLU A 43 0.68 0.18 -3.73
CA GLU A 43 -0.45 -0.50 -4.34
C GLU A 43 -1.26 0.46 -5.22
N ALA A 44 -1.66 0.01 -6.40
CA ALA A 44 -2.65 0.72 -7.21
C ALA A 44 -4.05 0.50 -6.63
N PHE A 45 -4.71 1.56 -6.21
CA PHE A 45 -5.94 1.48 -5.43
C PHE A 45 -7.09 2.24 -6.09
N TYR A 46 -8.11 1.53 -6.55
CA TYR A 46 -9.33 2.14 -7.03
C TYR A 46 -10.20 2.48 -5.81
N PHE A 47 -10.44 3.75 -5.54
CA PHE A 47 -11.19 4.16 -4.35
C PHE A 47 -12.66 3.71 -4.42
N HIS A 48 -13.23 3.74 -5.61
CA HIS A 48 -14.58 3.28 -5.91
C HIS A 48 -14.58 2.35 -7.14
N GLU A 49 -15.50 1.40 -7.22
CA GLU A 49 -15.58 0.39 -8.30
C GLU A 49 -15.70 0.98 -9.71
N LYS A 50 -16.19 2.22 -9.82
CA LYS A 50 -16.37 2.96 -11.09
C LYS A 50 -15.19 3.86 -11.44
N ASP A 51 -14.14 3.90 -10.60
CA ASP A 51 -12.97 4.71 -10.88
C ASP A 51 -12.28 4.20 -12.15
N LYS A 52 -12.00 5.13 -13.06
CA LYS A 52 -11.25 4.83 -14.28
C LYS A 52 -9.74 4.81 -14.05
N PHE A 53 -9.26 5.59 -13.08
CA PHE A 53 -7.85 5.72 -12.75
C PHE A 53 -7.64 5.34 -11.29
N PRO A 54 -6.68 4.44 -10.99
CA PRO A 54 -6.36 4.13 -9.60
C PRO A 54 -5.61 5.30 -8.97
N ASP A 55 -5.87 5.50 -7.68
CA ASP A 55 -4.98 6.20 -6.77
C ASP A 55 -3.83 5.26 -6.35
N LEU A 56 -2.99 5.71 -5.43
CA LEU A 56 -1.94 4.88 -4.85
C LEU A 56 -2.09 4.83 -3.32
N ILE A 57 -1.88 3.65 -2.74
CA ILE A 57 -1.60 3.51 -1.30
C ILE A 57 -0.13 3.19 -1.13
N GLY A 58 0.57 3.96 -0.30
CA GLY A 58 1.98 3.75 -0.02
C GLY A 58 2.33 3.92 1.45
N TYR A 59 3.29 3.12 1.92
CA TYR A 59 3.82 3.18 3.28
C TYR A 59 5.12 2.38 3.42
N GLY A 60 5.85 2.64 4.49
CA GLY A 60 6.95 1.81 4.97
C GLY A 60 6.58 1.02 6.23
N LEU A 61 7.56 0.38 6.86
CA LEU A 61 7.35 -0.41 8.09
C LEU A 61 7.30 0.49 9.33
N GLY A 62 7.81 1.71 9.25
CA GLY A 62 8.11 2.53 10.40
C GLY A 62 9.32 1.99 11.17
N PHE A 63 9.48 2.48 12.40
CA PHE A 63 10.61 2.16 13.26
C PHE A 63 10.13 1.93 14.70
N PRO A 64 10.93 1.28 15.55
CA PRO A 64 10.65 1.23 16.98
C PRO A 64 10.39 2.64 17.55
N GLY A 65 9.19 2.84 18.13
CA GLY A 65 8.75 4.12 18.67
C GLY A 65 8.35 5.19 17.64
N LYS A 66 8.35 4.87 16.34
CA LYS A 66 7.88 5.74 15.25
C LYS A 66 7.03 4.91 14.27
N PRO A 67 5.72 4.78 14.51
CA PRO A 67 4.84 4.00 13.65
C PRO A 67 4.80 4.55 12.22
N SER A 68 4.39 3.71 11.28
CA SER A 68 4.23 4.08 9.87
C SER A 68 2.89 4.76 9.62
N ILE A 69 2.86 5.68 8.67
CA ILE A 69 1.62 6.31 8.20
C ILE A 69 1.22 5.63 6.89
N ILE A 70 0.01 5.09 6.84
CA ILE A 70 -0.60 4.59 5.62
C ILE A 70 -1.14 5.79 4.86
N VAL A 71 -0.56 6.08 3.69
CA VAL A 71 -0.89 7.26 2.90
C VAL A 71 -1.63 6.87 1.64
N HIS A 72 -2.75 7.53 1.39
CA HIS A 72 -3.47 7.53 0.13
C HIS A 72 -3.03 8.72 -0.71
N TYR A 73 -2.32 8.46 -1.80
CA TYR A 73 -1.97 9.47 -2.79
C TYR A 73 -3.06 9.53 -3.84
N VAL A 74 -3.86 10.59 -3.81
CA VAL A 74 -4.97 10.80 -4.73
C VAL A 74 -4.43 11.13 -6.11
N ASN A 75 -4.87 10.38 -7.12
CA ASN A 75 -4.47 10.59 -8.50
C ASN A 75 -5.05 11.91 -9.00
N PRO A 76 -4.24 12.82 -9.55
CA PRO A 76 -4.73 14.09 -10.06
C PRO A 76 -5.74 13.93 -11.21
N LYS A 77 -5.76 12.79 -11.91
CA LYS A 77 -6.78 12.48 -12.93
C LYS A 77 -8.18 12.25 -12.34
N ASN A 78 -8.27 11.99 -11.03
CA ASN A 78 -9.52 11.89 -10.30
C ASN A 78 -9.95 13.25 -9.70
N SER A 79 -9.17 14.32 -9.93
CA SER A 79 -9.54 15.69 -9.58
C SER A 79 -10.52 16.29 -10.60
N ALA A 80 -11.38 17.20 -10.13
CA ALA A 80 -12.22 18.03 -11.01
C ALA A 80 -11.39 18.94 -11.95
N LYS A 81 -10.10 19.15 -11.67
CA LYS A 81 -9.16 19.94 -12.49
C LYS A 81 -7.85 19.14 -12.74
N PRO A 82 -7.85 18.19 -13.68
CA PRO A 82 -6.78 17.20 -13.81
C PRO A 82 -5.46 17.71 -14.40
N HIS A 83 -5.46 18.86 -15.10
CA HIS A 83 -4.26 19.39 -15.77
C HIS A 83 -3.31 20.19 -14.87
N ASP A 84 -3.77 20.60 -13.67
CA ASP A 84 -3.00 21.42 -12.71
C ASP A 84 -2.79 20.71 -11.37
N ALA A 85 -3.34 19.50 -11.19
CA ALA A 85 -3.33 18.81 -9.92
C ALA A 85 -2.04 17.99 -9.74
N ALA A 86 -1.39 18.15 -8.59
CA ALA A 86 -0.38 17.23 -8.10
C ALA A 86 -1.05 16.05 -7.39
N TRP A 87 -0.29 14.98 -7.14
CA TRP A 87 -0.75 13.90 -6.26
C TRP A 87 -0.93 14.44 -4.84
N GLU A 88 -2.13 14.29 -4.27
CA GLU A 88 -2.43 14.78 -2.92
C GLU A 88 -2.26 13.65 -1.89
N PRO A 89 -1.39 13.78 -0.88
CA PRO A 89 -1.22 12.78 0.15
C PRO A 89 -2.27 12.95 1.27
N ILE A 90 -3.08 11.91 1.49
CA ILE A 90 -4.10 11.82 2.52
C ILE A 90 -3.71 10.72 3.53
N PRO A 91 -3.35 11.07 4.78
CA PRO A 91 -3.11 10.08 5.81
C PRO A 91 -4.40 9.31 6.16
N ILE A 92 -4.35 7.99 6.05
CA ILE A 92 -5.49 7.09 6.37
C ILE A 92 -5.42 6.62 7.82
N GLN A 93 -4.24 6.14 8.24
CA GLN A 93 -4.06 5.47 9.52
C GLN A 93 -2.58 5.47 9.91
N THR A 94 -2.31 5.40 11.21
CA THR A 94 -0.96 5.22 11.75
C THR A 94 -0.84 3.84 12.39
N LEU A 95 0.08 3.00 11.91
CA LEU A 95 0.19 1.58 12.29
C LEU A 95 1.63 1.19 12.66
N ASP A 96 1.76 0.29 13.63
CA ASP A 96 3.06 -0.29 14.02
C ASP A 96 3.42 -1.43 13.08
N PHE A 97 4.56 -1.31 12.38
CA PHE A 97 5.10 -2.37 11.51
C PHE A 97 4.06 -2.98 10.54
N PRO A 98 3.36 -2.17 9.73
CA PRO A 98 2.51 -2.67 8.67
C PRO A 98 3.36 -3.35 7.60
N VAL A 99 2.91 -4.47 7.06
CA VAL A 99 3.67 -5.22 6.05
C VAL A 99 2.91 -5.26 4.75
N SER A 100 1.81 -6.00 4.70
CA SER A 100 1.07 -6.23 3.45
C SER A 100 -0.34 -5.72 3.52
N MET A 101 -0.85 -5.29 2.38
CA MET A 101 -2.25 -4.94 2.22
C MET A 101 -2.85 -5.59 0.97
N ALA A 102 -4.17 -5.60 0.95
CA ALA A 102 -4.98 -5.78 -0.23
C ALA A 102 -6.22 -4.90 -0.09
N PHE A 103 -7.06 -4.84 -1.11
CA PHE A 103 -8.33 -4.14 -1.04
C PHE A 103 -9.44 -4.93 -1.72
N ALA A 104 -10.66 -4.68 -1.26
CA ALA A 104 -11.90 -5.14 -1.86
C ALA A 104 -13.06 -4.35 -1.22
N ASP A 105 -14.20 -4.30 -1.87
CA ASP A 105 -15.43 -3.83 -1.23
C ASP A 105 -15.98 -4.92 -0.29
N PHE A 106 -15.74 -4.78 1.03
CA PHE A 106 -16.28 -5.71 2.03
C PHE A 106 -17.66 -5.30 2.53
N THR A 107 -18.03 -4.04 2.34
CA THR A 107 -19.29 -3.50 2.84
C THR A 107 -20.42 -3.57 1.82
N GLY A 108 -20.10 -3.77 0.55
CA GLY A 108 -21.03 -3.82 -0.57
C GLY A 108 -21.55 -2.45 -1.01
N ASP A 109 -20.85 -1.37 -0.64
CA ASP A 109 -21.27 0.01 -0.94
C ASP A 109 -20.62 0.61 -2.19
N GLY A 110 -19.79 -0.18 -2.89
CA GLY A 110 -19.06 0.22 -4.09
C GLY A 110 -17.72 0.89 -3.81
N PHE A 111 -17.38 1.17 -2.55
CA PHE A 111 -16.08 1.71 -2.16
C PHE A 111 -15.15 0.58 -1.72
N ASN A 112 -13.93 0.56 -2.25
CA ASN A 112 -12.98 -0.45 -1.81
C ASN A 112 -12.47 -0.11 -0.42
N ASP A 113 -12.55 -1.08 0.48
CA ASP A 113 -11.94 -1.08 1.79
C ASP A 113 -10.52 -1.67 1.71
N ILE A 114 -9.67 -1.36 2.69
CA ILE A 114 -8.29 -1.90 2.76
C ILE A 114 -8.25 -3.03 3.78
N VAL A 115 -7.75 -4.22 3.44
CA VAL A 115 -7.25 -5.19 4.43
C VAL A 115 -5.76 -4.98 4.58
N ILE A 116 -5.29 -4.84 5.80
CA ILE A 116 -3.88 -4.65 6.10
C ILE A 116 -3.45 -5.55 7.25
N CYS A 117 -2.22 -6.04 7.18
CA CYS A 117 -1.58 -6.66 8.33
C CYS A 117 -0.51 -5.77 8.93
N ASP A 118 -0.52 -5.69 10.26
CA ASP A 118 0.38 -4.88 11.07
C ASP A 118 0.80 -5.63 12.33
N HIS A 119 1.51 -4.94 13.24
CA HIS A 119 2.11 -5.55 14.42
C HIS A 119 3.04 -6.71 14.06
N TYR A 120 3.79 -6.62 12.96
CA TYR A 120 4.71 -7.67 12.54
C TYR A 120 5.89 -7.80 13.53
N GLY A 121 6.41 -6.65 13.98
CA GLY A 121 7.69 -6.52 14.67
C GLY A 121 8.74 -5.89 13.75
N PRO A 122 9.89 -5.41 14.27
CA PRO A 122 10.88 -4.71 13.46
C PRO A 122 11.64 -5.61 12.49
N SER A 123 11.72 -6.92 12.75
CA SER A 123 12.44 -7.88 11.90
C SER A 123 11.97 -9.32 12.14
N MET A 124 12.48 -10.26 11.34
CA MET A 124 12.25 -11.70 11.54
C MET A 124 12.84 -12.25 12.86
N ASP A 125 13.83 -11.57 13.44
CA ASP A 125 14.44 -11.94 14.72
C ASP A 125 13.66 -11.40 15.93
N ASP A 126 12.73 -10.46 15.72
CA ASP A 126 11.91 -9.84 16.76
C ASP A 126 10.45 -9.75 16.31
N LEU A 127 9.88 -10.91 15.97
CA LEU A 127 8.45 -11.01 15.67
C LEU A 127 7.62 -10.75 16.92
N TRP A 128 6.57 -9.93 16.78
CA TRP A 128 5.61 -9.76 17.86
C TRP A 128 4.71 -10.99 17.94
N ASP A 129 4.53 -11.51 19.16
CA ASP A 129 3.72 -12.70 19.40
C ASP A 129 2.22 -12.35 19.42
N ALA A 130 1.41 -13.19 18.76
CA ALA A 130 -0.04 -13.01 18.63
C ALA A 130 -0.79 -12.99 19.96
N LYS A 131 -0.30 -13.72 20.98
CA LYS A 131 -0.99 -13.83 22.27
C LYS A 131 -0.63 -12.69 23.22
N THR A 132 0.62 -12.24 23.20
CA THR A 132 1.15 -11.29 24.17
C THR A 132 1.23 -9.86 23.66
N LYS A 133 1.39 -9.66 22.34
CA LYS A 133 1.50 -8.34 21.70
C LYS A 133 0.48 -8.10 20.58
N ALA A 134 -0.52 -8.99 20.44
CA ALA A 134 -1.43 -9.01 19.30
C ALA A 134 -0.67 -9.00 17.95
N GLY A 135 0.47 -9.69 17.90
CA GLY A 135 1.35 -9.72 16.74
C GLY A 135 0.74 -10.34 15.49
N GLY A 136 1.16 -9.81 14.34
CA GLY A 136 0.62 -10.15 13.02
C GLY A 136 -0.89 -9.99 12.95
N ARG A 137 -1.38 -8.84 13.44
CA ARG A 137 -2.79 -8.47 13.37
C ARG A 137 -3.19 -8.27 11.92
N VAL A 138 -4.40 -8.72 11.59
CA VAL A 138 -5.09 -8.42 10.33
C VAL A 138 -6.35 -7.64 10.68
N GLN A 139 -6.57 -6.54 9.97
CA GLN A 139 -7.73 -5.69 10.11
C GLN A 139 -8.17 -5.18 8.74
N TYR A 140 -9.45 -4.83 8.59
CA TYR A 140 -9.89 -4.01 7.47
C TYR A 140 -10.15 -2.58 7.91
N LEU A 141 -9.75 -1.62 7.09
CA LEU A 141 -9.99 -0.20 7.23
C LEU A 141 -11.16 0.14 6.31
N LYS A 142 -12.29 0.54 6.90
CA LYS A 142 -13.50 0.85 6.17
C LYS A 142 -13.33 2.19 5.44
N ASN A 143 -13.62 2.20 4.15
CA ASN A 143 -13.62 3.42 3.35
C ASN A 143 -14.79 4.34 3.77
N PRO A 144 -14.55 5.63 4.06
CA PRO A 144 -15.60 6.55 4.50
C PRO A 144 -16.46 7.11 3.35
N GLY A 145 -16.14 6.80 2.08
CA GLY A 145 -16.82 7.33 0.90
C GLY A 145 -16.39 8.75 0.51
N ASP A 146 -15.55 9.40 1.32
CA ASP A 146 -14.91 10.67 1.01
C ASP A 146 -13.40 10.45 0.77
N ARG A 147 -12.95 10.74 -0.45
CA ARG A 147 -11.57 10.53 -0.91
C ARG A 147 -10.55 11.41 -0.17
N LEU A 148 -10.99 12.50 0.44
CA LEU A 148 -10.13 13.46 1.14
C LEU A 148 -10.23 13.36 2.68
N ALA A 149 -10.97 12.37 3.19
CA ALA A 149 -11.12 12.15 4.62
C ALA A 149 -9.79 11.71 5.28
N LYS A 150 -9.39 12.39 6.34
CA LYS A 150 -8.07 12.23 6.98
C LYS A 150 -8.23 11.51 8.30
N ASN A 151 -7.54 10.39 8.48
CA ASN A 151 -7.56 9.57 9.69
C ASN A 151 -8.97 9.06 10.10
N ASP A 152 -9.91 9.01 9.16
CA ASP A 152 -11.32 8.69 9.43
C ASP A 152 -11.70 7.25 9.02
N TRP A 153 -10.74 6.46 8.52
CA TRP A 153 -11.03 5.09 8.11
C TRP A 153 -11.14 4.20 9.34
N GLN A 154 -12.34 3.71 9.58
CA GLN A 154 -12.63 2.88 10.75
C GLN A 154 -11.91 1.54 10.65
N ALA A 155 -11.05 1.24 11.62
CA ALA A 155 -10.35 -0.03 11.71
C ALA A 155 -11.22 -1.11 12.37
N ASN A 156 -11.32 -2.27 11.72
CA ASN A 156 -12.11 -3.40 12.16
C ASN A 156 -11.23 -4.65 12.20
N HIS A 157 -11.09 -5.24 13.38
CA HIS A 157 -10.23 -6.40 13.60
C HIS A 157 -10.76 -7.66 12.89
N ILE A 158 -9.88 -8.42 12.24
CA ILE A 158 -10.19 -9.72 11.62
C ILE A 158 -9.58 -10.87 12.43
N GLY A 159 -8.30 -10.77 12.79
CA GLY A 159 -7.60 -11.82 13.55
C GLY A 159 -6.13 -11.51 13.80
N THR A 160 -5.41 -12.44 14.44
CA THR A 160 -3.96 -12.33 14.69
C THR A 160 -3.25 -13.65 14.37
N SER A 161 -2.02 -13.56 13.86
CA SER A 161 -1.11 -14.70 13.71
C SER A 161 0.33 -14.20 13.68
N THR A 162 1.16 -14.63 14.63
CA THR A 162 2.58 -14.23 14.74
C THR A 162 3.27 -14.33 13.39
N GLY A 163 3.97 -13.26 12.98
CA GLY A 163 4.70 -13.22 11.71
C GLY A 163 3.83 -13.10 10.45
N MET A 164 2.56 -12.68 10.57
CA MET A 164 1.72 -12.39 9.40
C MET A 164 2.43 -11.41 8.44
N HIS A 165 2.67 -11.85 7.22
CA HIS A 165 3.55 -11.13 6.29
C HIS A 165 2.91 -10.87 4.91
N ARG A 166 1.88 -11.63 4.52
CA ARG A 166 1.15 -11.43 3.25
C ARG A 166 -0.34 -11.73 3.42
N VAL A 167 -1.17 -10.80 2.98
CA VAL A 167 -2.62 -10.96 2.81
C VAL A 167 -3.01 -10.72 1.36
N LYS A 168 -4.09 -11.36 0.89
CA LYS A 168 -4.75 -11.05 -0.38
C LYS A 168 -6.25 -11.00 -0.16
N GLY A 169 -6.87 -9.95 -0.66
CA GLY A 169 -8.32 -9.83 -0.76
C GLY A 169 -8.79 -10.54 -2.02
N ALA A 170 -9.91 -11.26 -1.91
CA ALA A 170 -10.66 -11.70 -3.07
C ALA A 170 -12.11 -11.30 -2.83
N ALA A 171 -12.68 -10.52 -3.75
CA ALA A 171 -14.11 -10.24 -3.79
C ALA A 171 -14.84 -11.53 -4.23
N ASN A 172 -15.02 -12.47 -3.31
CA ASN A 172 -15.90 -13.62 -3.50
C ASN A 172 -17.28 -13.29 -2.94
N CYS A 173 -17.94 -12.29 -3.54
CA CYS A 173 -19.37 -12.10 -3.34
C CYS A 173 -20.09 -13.25 -4.06
N GLU A 174 -20.22 -14.40 -3.37
CA GLU A 174 -21.26 -15.45 -3.49
C GLU A 174 -20.82 -16.88 -3.09
N ARG A 175 -19.53 -17.18 -2.84
CA ARG A 175 -19.11 -18.61 -2.70
C ARG A 175 -18.44 -19.09 -1.42
N PHE A 176 -18.16 -18.23 -0.44
CA PHE A 176 -17.47 -18.67 0.79
C PHE A 176 -18.39 -19.17 1.91
N SER A 177 -19.71 -18.93 1.83
CA SER A 177 -20.68 -19.49 2.80
C SER A 177 -20.80 -21.02 2.75
N ARG A 178 -20.19 -21.69 1.75
CA ARG A 178 -20.28 -23.15 1.57
C ARG A 178 -19.05 -23.94 2.03
N VAL A 179 -17.94 -23.28 2.41
CA VAL A 179 -16.69 -23.99 2.76
C VAL A 179 -16.46 -24.07 4.28
N MET A 180 -17.19 -23.31 5.09
CA MET A 180 -17.07 -23.33 6.56
C MET A 180 -18.15 -24.15 7.29
N SER A 181 -19.13 -24.75 6.60
CA SER A 181 -20.21 -25.54 7.25
C SER A 181 -20.13 -27.06 7.04
N GLN A 182 -19.09 -27.59 6.39
CA GLN A 182 -18.95 -29.03 6.21
C GLN A 182 -17.57 -29.53 6.65
N ARG A 183 -17.39 -29.69 7.96
CA ARG A 183 -16.58 -30.76 8.58
C ARG A 183 -16.91 -30.85 10.06
N VAL A 184 -18.11 -31.35 10.36
CA VAL A 184 -18.31 -32.11 11.59
C VAL A 184 -17.77 -33.51 11.28
N TYR A 185 -16.64 -33.87 11.88
CA TYR A 185 -16.20 -35.27 11.91
C TYR A 185 -16.95 -35.96 13.05
N PRO A 186 -17.73 -37.02 12.78
CA PRO A 186 -18.19 -37.89 13.86
C PRO A 186 -17.02 -38.71 14.40
N ALA A 187 -17.09 -39.01 15.69
CA ALA A 187 -16.14 -39.80 16.48
C ALA A 187 -16.07 -41.26 16.03
#